data_AF-A0A068WHH9-F1
#
_entry.id   AF-A0A068WHH9-F1
#
_cell.length_a   1.000
_cell.length_b   1.000
_cell.length_c   1.000
_cell.angle_alpha   90.00
_cell.angle_beta   90.00
_cell.angle_gamma   90.00
#
_symmetry.space_group_name_H-M   'P 1'
#
loop_
_entity.id
_entity.type
_entity.pdbx_description
1 polymer ?
#
loop_
_entity_poly.entity_id
_entity_poly.type
_entity_poly.pdbx_seq_one_letter_code
_entity_poly.pdbx_strand_id
1 'polypeptide(L)'
;MVQHLRVLSLARNNIKNISGLEPLGETLEELWISYNLIEKLKGLGSLKKLRVLYMSNNKVKDWVELLKLNELPSLADLVFVGNPLEEHNQETFRDEVMKKLPKIKKLDGIPFVRDDAEEET
;
A
#
# COMPACT_ATOMS: atom_id res chain seq x y z
N MET A 1 -13.94 15.95 17.24
CA MET A 1 -13.58 14.54 17.47
C MET A 1 -13.58 13.85 16.12
N VAL A 2 -12.41 13.49 15.59
CA VAL A 2 -12.35 12.74 14.33
C VAL A 2 -12.85 11.34 14.66
N GLN A 3 -13.96 10.97 14.04
CA GLN A 3 -14.59 9.67 14.20
C GLN A 3 -13.57 8.57 13.87
N HIS A 4 -13.65 7.42 14.55
CA HIS A 4 -12.76 6.26 14.40
C HIS A 4 -12.85 5.65 12.99
N LEU A 5 -12.37 6.37 11.99
CA LEU A 5 -12.43 5.97 10.61
C LEU A 5 -11.37 4.90 10.38
N ARG A 6 -11.83 3.66 10.21
CA ARG A 6 -10.98 2.49 9.96
C ARG A 6 -10.80 2.22 8.47
N VAL A 7 -11.80 2.53 7.66
CA VAL A 7 -11.79 2.28 6.21
C VAL A 7 -12.07 3.60 5.49
N LEU A 8 -11.20 3.97 4.56
CA LEU A 8 -11.37 5.14 3.70
C LEU A 8 -11.28 4.73 2.24
N SER A 9 -12.39 4.91 1.53
CA SER A 9 -12.45 4.69 0.08
C SER A 9 -12.44 6.03 -0.66
N LEU A 10 -11.43 6.20 -1.51
CA LEU A 10 -11.21 7.32 -2.41
C LEU A 10 -10.95 6.83 -3.83
N ALA A 11 -11.38 5.61 -4.16
CA ALA A 11 -11.20 5.02 -5.47
C ALA A 11 -11.93 5.81 -6.56
N ARG A 12 -11.42 5.77 -7.80
CA ARG A 12 -12.01 6.43 -8.99
C ARG A 12 -12.15 7.96 -8.83
N ASN A 13 -11.07 8.60 -8.42
CA ASN A 13 -10.96 10.06 -8.35
C ASN A 13 -9.76 10.54 -9.19
N ASN A 14 -9.46 11.84 -9.14
CA ASN A 14 -8.32 12.45 -9.82
C ASN A 14 -7.19 12.81 -8.83
N ILE A 15 -7.02 12.02 -7.77
CA ILE A 15 -6.02 12.30 -6.73
C ILE A 15 -4.63 12.10 -7.31
N LYS A 16 -3.77 13.11 -7.16
CA LYS A 16 -2.35 13.07 -7.58
C LYS A 16 -1.38 12.95 -6.41
N ASN A 17 -1.78 13.45 -5.25
CA ASN A 17 -0.95 13.52 -4.05
C ASN A 17 -1.77 13.07 -2.84
N ILE A 18 -1.11 12.37 -1.92
CA ILE A 18 -1.71 11.93 -0.66
C ILE A 18 -1.32 12.95 0.41
N SER A 19 -2.30 13.70 0.92
CA SER A 19 -2.11 14.74 1.95
C SER A 19 -3.38 14.92 2.77
N GLY A 20 -3.25 15.35 4.03
CA GLY A 20 -4.41 15.59 4.91
C GLY A 20 -4.94 14.33 5.58
N LEU A 21 -4.23 13.19 5.46
CA LEU A 21 -4.58 11.94 6.13
C LEU A 21 -3.88 11.77 7.49
N GLU A 22 -3.02 12.71 7.88
CA GLU A 22 -2.27 12.68 9.13
C GLU A 22 -3.16 12.51 10.38
N PRO A 23 -4.34 13.18 10.48
CA PRO A 23 -5.23 12.99 11.62
C PRO A 23 -5.81 11.57 11.74
N LEU A 24 -5.75 10.78 10.66
CA LEU A 24 -6.27 9.42 10.62
C LEU A 24 -5.20 8.36 10.94
N GLY A 25 -3.96 8.77 11.22
CA GLY A 25 -2.84 7.83 11.31
C GLY A 25 -2.95 6.77 12.39
N GLU A 26 -3.65 7.10 13.48
CA GLU A 26 -3.88 6.23 14.64
C GLU A 26 -5.16 5.38 14.53
N THR A 27 -5.95 5.54 13.46
CA THR A 27 -7.26 4.89 13.31
C THR A 27 -7.45 4.16 12.00
N LEU A 28 -6.82 4.63 10.91
CA LEU A 28 -7.07 4.10 9.58
C LEU A 28 -6.34 2.77 9.37
N GLU A 29 -7.10 1.73 9.03
CA GLU A 29 -6.62 0.37 8.79
C GLU A 29 -6.66 -0.01 7.31
N GLU A 30 -7.60 0.56 6.54
CA GLU A 30 -7.74 0.28 5.12
C GLU A 30 -7.88 1.57 4.30
N LEU A 31 -7.07 1.67 3.25
CA LEU A 31 -7.08 2.80 2.33
C LEU A 31 -7.25 2.30 0.90
N TRP A 32 -8.36 2.69 0.26
CA TRP A 32 -8.64 2.33 -1.12
C TRP A 32 -8.52 3.57 -2.01
N ILE A 33 -7.44 3.64 -2.77
CA ILE A 33 -7.08 4.75 -3.67
C ILE A 33 -6.88 4.27 -5.11
N SER A 34 -7.49 3.14 -5.47
CA SER A 34 -7.39 2.57 -6.81
C SER A 34 -8.04 3.48 -7.87
N TYR A 35 -7.57 3.44 -9.11
CA TYR A 35 -8.04 4.31 -10.20
C TYR A 35 -7.92 5.80 -9.84
N ASN A 36 -6.69 6.22 -9.53
CA ASN A 36 -6.32 7.62 -9.32
C ASN A 36 -5.09 7.94 -10.19
N LEU A 37 -4.46 9.09 -9.95
CA LEU A 37 -3.30 9.59 -10.70
C LEU A 37 -2.08 9.74 -9.78
N ILE A 38 -1.95 8.87 -8.77
CA ILE A 38 -0.91 8.98 -7.75
C ILE A 38 0.41 8.49 -8.32
N GLU A 39 1.39 9.39 -8.36
CA GLU A 39 2.76 9.08 -8.78
C GLU A 39 3.69 8.87 -7.59
N LYS A 40 3.40 9.54 -6.47
CA LYS A 40 4.27 9.58 -5.29
C LYS A 40 3.52 9.14 -4.05
N LEU A 41 4.15 8.31 -3.23
CA LEU A 41 3.59 7.74 -2.00
C LEU A 41 3.94 8.54 -0.75
N LYS A 42 4.44 9.77 -0.93
CA LYS A 42 4.63 10.72 0.17
C LYS A 42 3.27 10.98 0.86
N GLY A 43 3.28 10.98 2.19
CA GLY A 43 2.09 11.22 3.02
C GLY A 43 1.53 9.94 3.67
N LEU A 44 1.79 8.76 3.08
CA LEU A 44 1.35 7.49 3.66
C LEU A 44 2.06 7.18 4.99
N GLY A 45 3.33 7.58 5.16
CA GLY A 45 4.11 7.24 6.36
C GLY A 45 3.51 7.68 7.71
N SER A 46 2.51 8.57 7.71
CA SER A 46 1.73 8.94 8.90
C SER A 46 0.72 7.87 9.34
N LEU A 47 0.32 6.95 8.44
CA LEU A 47 -0.74 5.97 8.65
C LEU A 47 -0.25 4.71 9.36
N LYS A 48 0.06 4.84 10.65
CA LYS A 48 0.72 3.78 11.43
C LYS A 48 -0.11 2.51 11.57
N LYS A 49 -1.44 2.61 11.57
CA LYS A 49 -2.33 1.43 11.63
C LYS A 49 -2.76 0.87 10.28
N LEU A 50 -2.26 1.41 9.16
CA LEU A 50 -2.66 0.95 7.84
C LEU A 50 -2.19 -0.50 7.60
N ARG A 51 -3.14 -1.38 7.33
CA ARG A 51 -2.94 -2.81 7.07
C ARG A 51 -3.20 -3.19 5.63
N VAL A 52 -4.16 -2.54 5.00
CA VAL A 52 -4.61 -2.82 3.63
C VAL A 52 -4.50 -1.57 2.78
N LEU A 53 -3.78 -1.67 1.67
CA LEU A 53 -3.62 -0.60 0.70
C LEU A 53 -4.00 -1.08 -0.70
N TYR A 54 -5.13 -0.56 -1.21
CA TYR A 54 -5.57 -0.83 -2.58
C TYR A 54 -5.29 0.37 -3.47
N MET A 55 -4.24 0.27 -4.27
CA MET A 55 -3.75 1.36 -5.12
C MET A 55 -3.51 0.94 -6.57
N SER A 56 -4.30 -0.04 -7.05
CA SER A 56 -4.29 -0.43 -8.46
C SER A 56 -4.60 0.74 -9.39
N ASN A 57 -4.12 0.69 -10.63
CA ASN A 57 -4.40 1.70 -11.65
C ASN A 57 -4.04 3.11 -11.17
N ASN A 58 -2.79 3.29 -10.74
CA ASN A 58 -2.18 4.58 -10.41
C ASN A 58 -0.97 4.82 -11.34
N LYS A 59 -0.09 5.77 -11.00
CA LYS A 59 1.01 6.22 -11.84
C LYS A 59 2.39 6.06 -11.17
N VAL A 60 2.52 5.13 -10.23
CA VAL A 60 3.80 4.85 -9.58
C VAL A 60 4.70 4.06 -10.52
N LYS A 61 5.87 4.62 -10.82
CA LYS A 61 6.78 4.12 -11.86
C LYS A 61 8.15 3.66 -11.37
N ASP A 62 8.53 4.00 -10.14
CA ASP A 62 9.88 3.77 -9.62
C ASP A 62 9.86 3.05 -8.26
N TRP A 63 10.83 2.16 -8.04
CA TRP A 63 11.02 1.45 -6.76
C TRP A 63 11.22 2.39 -5.56
N VAL A 64 11.79 3.57 -5.79
CA VAL A 64 12.00 4.59 -4.73
C VAL A 64 10.69 4.99 -4.07
N GLU A 65 9.60 5.09 -4.83
CA GLU A 65 8.29 5.42 -4.28
C GLU A 65 7.68 4.22 -3.55
N LEU A 66 7.78 3.02 -4.13
CA LEU A 66 7.24 1.80 -3.53
C LEU A 66 7.93 1.43 -2.22
N LEU A 67 9.24 1.65 -2.10
CA LEU A 67 10.01 1.40 -0.88
C LEU A 67 9.56 2.24 0.32
N LYS A 68 8.88 3.37 0.11
CA LYS A 68 8.29 4.17 1.20
C LYS A 68 7.25 3.40 2.01
N LEU A 69 6.66 2.35 1.42
CA LEU A 69 5.75 1.47 2.14
C LEU A 69 6.43 0.75 3.32
N ASN A 70 7.77 0.65 3.37
CA ASN A 70 8.47 0.09 4.53
C ASN A 70 8.32 0.94 5.81
N GLU A 71 7.98 2.24 5.68
CA GLU A 71 7.71 3.15 6.79
C GLU A 71 6.39 2.83 7.52
N LEU A 72 5.53 2.01 6.88
CA LEU A 72 4.25 1.56 7.44
C LEU A 72 4.49 0.28 8.25
N PRO A 73 4.32 0.32 9.58
CA PRO A 73 4.66 -0.82 10.42
C PRO A 73 3.66 -1.97 10.28
N SER A 74 2.39 -1.67 9.98
CA SER A 74 1.29 -2.66 9.98
C SER A 74 0.85 -3.11 8.58
N LEU A 75 1.46 -2.60 7.51
CA LEU A 75 1.01 -2.88 6.14
C LEU A 75 1.30 -4.35 5.78
N ALA A 76 0.25 -5.06 5.37
CA ALA A 76 0.32 -6.49 5.09
C ALA A 76 -0.34 -6.90 3.76
N ASP A 77 -1.39 -6.20 3.33
CA ASP A 77 -2.10 -6.47 2.07
C ASP A 77 -1.95 -5.28 1.12
N LEU A 78 -1.37 -5.54 -0.05
CA LEU A 78 -1.11 -4.55 -1.09
C LEU A 78 -1.73 -5.01 -2.41
N VAL A 79 -2.50 -4.13 -3.04
CA VAL A 79 -2.91 -4.28 -4.43
C VAL A 79 -2.32 -3.13 -5.24
N PHE A 80 -1.46 -3.47 -6.19
CA PHE A 80 -0.61 -2.55 -6.95
C PHE A 80 -0.71 -2.75 -8.48
N VAL A 81 -1.45 -3.74 -8.97
CA VAL A 81 -1.69 -3.98 -10.41
C VAL A 81 -2.02 -2.71 -11.21
N GLY A 82 -1.45 -2.57 -12.41
CA GLY A 82 -1.76 -1.46 -13.32
C GLY A 82 -1.08 -0.15 -12.93
N ASN A 83 0.02 -0.24 -12.20
CA ASN A 83 0.98 0.86 -12.03
C ASN A 83 2.14 0.65 -13.02
N PRO A 84 2.70 1.71 -13.62
CA PRO A 84 3.79 1.58 -14.58
C PRO A 84 4.99 0.74 -14.09
N LEU A 85 5.31 0.81 -12.79
CA LEU A 85 6.37 -0.01 -12.19
C LEU A 85 6.08 -1.52 -12.31
N GLU A 86 4.84 -1.94 -12.11
CA GLU A 86 4.43 -3.34 -12.23
C GLU A 86 4.32 -3.74 -13.70
N GLU A 87 3.72 -2.90 -14.54
CA GLU A 87 3.59 -3.16 -15.99
C GLU A 87 4.94 -3.31 -16.69
N HIS A 88 5.98 -2.58 -16.27
CA HIS A 88 7.32 -2.69 -16.82
C HIS A 88 8.13 -3.88 -16.28
N ASN A 89 7.70 -4.50 -15.16
CA ASN A 89 8.46 -5.54 -14.47
C ASN A 89 7.61 -6.79 -14.15
N GLN A 90 6.54 -7.08 -14.91
CA GLN A 90 5.52 -8.09 -14.57
C GLN A 90 6.09 -9.44 -14.10
N GLU A 91 7.15 -9.95 -14.75
CA GLU A 91 7.76 -11.24 -14.42
C GLU A 91 8.52 -11.24 -13.09
N THR A 92 9.20 -10.13 -12.76
CA THR A 92 10.09 -10.04 -11.58
C THR A 92 9.48 -9.24 -10.44
N PHE A 93 8.40 -8.49 -10.71
CA PHE A 93 7.83 -7.51 -9.78
C PHE A 93 7.45 -8.15 -8.45
N ARG A 94 6.77 -9.29 -8.49
CA ARG A 94 6.35 -10.04 -7.30
C ARG A 94 7.55 -10.43 -6.42
N ASP A 95 8.59 -10.98 -7.02
CA ASP A 95 9.80 -11.42 -6.31
C ASP A 95 10.58 -10.24 -5.74
N GLU A 96 10.65 -9.13 -6.48
CA GLU A 96 11.27 -7.90 -6.01
C GLU A 96 10.48 -7.28 -4.85
N VAL A 97 9.14 -7.28 -4.91
CA VAL A 97 8.30 -6.84 -3.78
C VAL A 97 8.55 -7.74 -2.57
N MET A 98 8.59 -9.06 -2.74
CA MET A 98 8.87 -9.98 -1.63
C MET A 98 10.22 -9.68 -0.96
N LYS A 99 11.27 -9.39 -1.76
CA LYS A 99 12.62 -9.07 -1.25
C LYS A 99 12.70 -7.68 -0.61
N LYS A 100 12.09 -6.67 -1.22
CA LYS A 100 12.24 -5.26 -0.84
C LYS A 100 11.21 -4.80 0.21
N LEU A 101 10.07 -5.46 0.27
CA LEU A 101 8.98 -5.18 1.21
C LEU A 101 8.66 -6.45 2.02
N PRO A 102 9.57 -6.87 2.92
CA PRO A 102 9.42 -8.10 3.68
C PRO A 102 8.23 -8.08 4.66
N LYS A 103 7.52 -6.96 4.87
CA LYS A 103 6.33 -6.96 5.74
C LYS A 103 5.05 -7.38 5.01
N ILE A 104 5.03 -7.30 3.68
CA ILE A 104 3.85 -7.63 2.89
C ILE A 104 3.60 -9.13 2.94
N LYS A 105 2.39 -9.50 3.35
CA LYS A 105 1.91 -10.89 3.43
C LYS A 105 1.09 -11.27 2.20
N LYS A 106 0.47 -10.30 1.53
CA LYS A 106 -0.38 -10.53 0.36
C LYS A 106 -0.17 -9.43 -0.67
N LEU A 107 0.08 -9.84 -1.91
CA LEU A 107 0.26 -8.95 -3.06
C LEU A 107 -0.71 -9.35 -4.16
N ASP A 108 -1.52 -8.40 -4.62
CA ASP A 108 -2.45 -8.53 -5.74
C ASP A 108 -3.42 -9.71 -5.60
N GLY A 109 -3.89 -9.94 -4.37
CA GLY A 109 -4.78 -11.06 -4.06
C GLY A 109 -4.06 -12.37 -3.70
N ILE A 110 -2.76 -12.48 -4.02
CA ILE A 110 -1.99 -13.72 -3.85
C ILE A 110 -1.13 -13.63 -2.59
N PRO A 111 -1.37 -14.47 -1.57
CA PRO A 111 -0.54 -14.50 -0.37
C PRO A 111 0.90 -14.90 -0.70
N PHE A 112 1.85 -14.30 -0.01
CA PHE A 112 3.20 -14.82 0.08
C PHE A 112 3.17 -15.95 1.09
N VAL A 113 3.30 -17.19 0.61
CA VAL A 113 3.56 -18.32 1.50
C VAL A 113 4.96 -18.10 2.06
N ARG A 114 5.01 -17.85 3.35
CA ARG A 114 6.24 -17.91 4.12
C ARG A 114 6.02 -19.03 5.11
N ASP A 115 7.05 -19.82 5.36
CA ASP A 115 7.05 -20.83 6.42
C ASP A 115 7.11 -20.16 7.81
N ASP A 116 6.32 -19.10 8.01
CA ASP A 116 6.14 -18.42 9.28
C ASP A 116 4.99 -19.14 10.00
N ALA A 117 5.26 -20.38 10.42
CA ALA A 117 4.64 -20.88 11.64
C ALA A 117 5.20 -20.05 12.80
N GLU A 118 4.33 -19.64 13.74
CA GLU A 118 4.63 -18.84 14.94
C GLU A 118 4.77 -17.32 14.60
N GLU A 119 4.06 -16.36 15.20
CA GLU A 119 3.48 -16.23 16.54
C GLU A 119 2.21 -15.34 16.48
N GLU A 120 1.06 -15.89 16.86
CA GLU A 120 0.08 -15.15 17.68
C GLU A 120 0.33 -15.64 19.11
N THR A 121 1.04 -14.85 19.93
CA THR A 121 1.13 -14.99 21.39
C THR A 121 0.94 -13.65 22.07
#